data_AF-A0A7W1WW01-F1
#
_entry.id   AF-A0A7W1WW01-F1
#
_cell.length_a   1.000
_cell.length_b   1.000
_cell.length_c   1.000
_cell.angle_alpha   90.00
_cell.angle_beta   90.00
_cell.angle_gamma   90.00
#
_symmetry.space_group_name_H-M   'P 1'
#
loop_
_entity.id
_entity.type
_entity.pdbx_description
1 polymer ?
#
loop_
_entity_poly.entity_id
_entity_poly.type
_entity_poly.pdbx_seq_one_letter_code
_entity_poly.pdbx_strand_id
1 'polypeptide(L)'
;MKAGKFGLVLLILIPLILTIGGTASYFAYQEMQTQHQVNLAELEKFGFEMVPTDIHTPTVGELGATQLPSTFSEKKLTPTERVIRGLMRDKENLLAEQQVLQDQITALQQQVTELEDYKRLNQHFAPSTFNEELAETKSILKSSLARMPESEPFDNTRLDLMAAAGTLEYRRFVRANRLMLERPHKVVIIEELLPAYAFCVGNAIDLAANNAAEEQLLLDWFSSPDGSPLPAALEADLNTLLPACQHPLREALQQTLPETVGQN
;
A
#
# COMPACT_ATOMS: atom_id res chain seq x y z
N MET A 1 36.38 37.76 -7.55
CA MET A 1 35.48 36.58 -7.44
C MET A 1 35.58 35.78 -8.73
N LYS A 2 36.23 34.60 -8.71
CA LYS A 2 36.29 33.71 -9.88
C LYS A 2 35.02 32.87 -9.91
N ALA A 3 34.02 33.29 -10.67
CA ALA A 3 32.92 32.41 -11.02
C ALA A 3 33.49 31.25 -11.83
N GLY A 4 33.51 30.06 -11.24
CA GLY A 4 33.96 28.84 -11.93
C GLY A 4 33.11 28.60 -13.17
N LYS A 5 33.70 28.02 -14.21
CA LYS A 5 33.09 27.78 -15.54
C LYS A 5 31.65 27.21 -15.46
N PHE A 6 31.33 26.45 -14.41
CA PHE A 6 30.00 25.91 -14.13
C PHE A 6 28.92 26.97 -13.85
N GLY A 7 29.25 28.04 -13.11
CA GLY A 7 28.30 29.11 -12.81
C GLY A 7 27.96 29.96 -14.04
N LEU A 8 28.91 30.07 -14.97
CA LEU A 8 28.73 30.83 -16.22
C LEU A 8 27.88 30.06 -17.24
N VAL A 9 28.02 28.72 -17.29
CA VAL A 9 27.15 27.85 -18.11
C VAL A 9 25.71 27.87 -17.62
N LEU A 10 25.49 27.81 -16.31
CA LEU A 10 24.15 27.81 -15.73
C LEU A 10 23.39 29.13 -15.98
N LEU A 11 24.10 30.27 -15.95
CA LEU A 11 23.53 31.61 -16.16
C LEU A 11 23.08 31.86 -17.62
N ILE A 12 23.65 31.14 -18.58
CA ILE A 12 23.29 31.25 -20.02
C ILE A 12 22.24 30.20 -20.40
N LEU A 13 22.34 29.00 -19.84
CA LEU A 13 21.54 27.86 -20.29
C LEU A 13 20.09 27.91 -19.77
N ILE A 14 19.88 28.44 -18.57
CA ILE A 14 18.54 28.61 -17.98
C ILE A 14 17.66 29.60 -18.77
N PRO A 15 18.09 30.83 -19.08
CA PRO A 15 17.26 31.76 -19.87
C PRO A 15 17.03 31.25 -21.30
N LEU A 16 18.00 30.53 -21.89
CA LEU A 16 17.85 29.95 -23.22
C LEU A 16 16.70 28.92 -23.26
N ILE A 17 16.65 27.99 -22.29
CA ILE A 17 15.58 26.97 -22.23
C ILE A 17 14.21 27.63 -22.00
N LEU A 18 14.14 28.67 -21.15
CA LEU A 18 12.90 29.40 -20.90
C LEU A 18 12.35 30.10 -22.16
N THR A 19 13.21 30.70 -22.98
CA THR A 19 12.79 31.34 -24.24
C THR A 19 12.30 30.32 -25.28
N ILE A 20 12.95 29.16 -25.37
CA ILE A 20 12.52 28.08 -26.28
C ILE A 20 11.19 27.49 -25.82
N GLY A 21 11.02 27.24 -24.51
CA GLY A 21 9.75 26.73 -23.96
C GLY A 21 8.58 27.70 -24.15
N GLY A 22 8.83 29.01 -23.98
CA GLY A 22 7.82 30.07 -24.18
C GLY A 22 7.40 30.22 -25.65
N THR A 23 8.33 30.12 -26.60
CA THR A 23 8.01 30.21 -28.03
C THR A 23 7.26 28.97 -28.53
N ALA A 24 7.67 27.77 -28.13
CA ALA A 24 7.00 26.53 -28.53
C ALA A 24 5.55 26.42 -28.03
N SER A 25 5.30 26.87 -26.79
CA SER A 25 3.95 26.87 -26.22
C SER A 25 3.01 27.89 -26.88
N TYR A 26 3.53 29.04 -27.31
CA TYR A 26 2.76 30.04 -28.05
C TYR A 26 2.31 29.53 -29.43
N PHE A 27 3.21 28.88 -30.18
CA PHE A 27 2.88 28.32 -31.50
C PHE A 27 1.86 27.17 -31.43
N ALA A 28 1.99 26.27 -30.45
CA ALA A 28 1.02 25.19 -30.26
C ALA A 28 -0.40 25.70 -29.95
N TYR A 29 -0.51 26.79 -29.19
CA TYR A 29 -1.80 27.40 -28.87
C TYR A 29 -2.46 28.04 -30.10
N GLN A 30 -1.66 28.68 -30.96
CA GLN A 30 -2.17 29.30 -32.19
C GLN A 30 -2.69 28.26 -33.18
N GLU A 31 -1.99 27.13 -33.32
CA GLU A 31 -2.39 26.06 -34.23
C GLU A 31 -3.66 25.32 -33.75
N MET A 32 -3.80 25.15 -32.43
CA MET A 32 -5.00 24.58 -31.79
C MET A 32 -6.24 25.48 -31.97
N GLN A 33 -6.09 26.81 -31.91
CA GLN A 33 -7.18 27.75 -32.16
C GLN A 33 -7.62 27.76 -33.64
N THR A 34 -6.68 27.64 -34.58
CA THR A 34 -7.02 27.52 -36.01
C THR A 34 -7.76 26.23 -36.34
N GLN A 35 -7.43 25.11 -35.67
CA GLN A 35 -8.15 23.84 -35.85
C GLN A 35 -9.58 23.87 -35.28
N HIS A 36 -9.81 24.57 -34.17
CA HIS A 36 -11.17 24.70 -33.62
C HIS A 36 -12.10 25.52 -34.52
N GLN A 37 -11.60 26.55 -35.20
CA GLN A 37 -12.39 27.35 -36.14
C GLN A 37 -12.78 26.57 -37.40
N VAL A 38 -11.88 25.76 -37.95
CA VAL A 38 -12.16 24.91 -39.13
C VAL A 38 -13.20 23.84 -38.80
N ASN A 39 -13.10 23.20 -37.63
CA ASN A 39 -14.07 22.18 -37.21
C ASN A 39 -15.47 22.75 -36.97
N LEU A 40 -15.61 23.98 -36.46
CA LEU A 40 -16.91 24.62 -36.29
C LEU A 40 -17.55 24.99 -37.64
N ALA A 41 -16.75 25.49 -38.58
CA ALA A 41 -17.24 25.80 -39.93
C ALA A 41 -17.68 24.55 -40.71
N GLU A 42 -17.01 23.42 -40.49
CA GLU A 42 -17.40 22.14 -41.09
C GLU A 42 -18.69 21.58 -40.45
N LEU A 43 -18.86 21.73 -39.12
CA LEU A 43 -20.10 21.37 -38.41
C LEU A 43 -21.32 22.18 -38.84
N GLU A 44 -21.18 23.48 -39.10
CA GLU A 44 -22.29 24.30 -39.59
C GLU A 44 -22.75 23.88 -40.99
N LYS A 45 -21.81 23.46 -41.85
CA LYS A 45 -22.12 22.99 -43.21
C LYS A 45 -22.89 21.66 -43.21
N PHE A 46 -22.62 20.77 -42.24
CA PHE A 46 -23.40 19.55 -42.02
C PHE A 46 -24.84 19.80 -41.58
N GLY A 47 -25.13 20.92 -40.92
CA GLY A 47 -26.49 21.29 -40.48
C GLY A 47 -27.43 21.67 -41.62
N PHE A 48 -26.91 22.17 -42.75
CA PHE A 48 -27.72 22.61 -43.89
C PHE A 48 -27.97 21.54 -44.95
N GLU A 49 -27.20 20.44 -44.96
CA GLU A 49 -27.32 19.37 -45.97
C GLU A 49 -28.31 18.25 -45.56
N MET A 50 -28.90 18.33 -44.36
CA MET A 50 -29.90 17.38 -43.82
C MET A 50 -31.33 17.94 -43.71
N VAL A 51 -31.74 18.88 -44.56
CA VAL A 51 -33.15 19.27 -44.67
C VAL A 51 -33.78 18.54 -45.87
N PRO A 52 -34.66 17.54 -45.65
CA PRO A 52 -35.32 16.85 -46.76
C PRO A 52 -36.31 17.80 -47.42
N THR A 53 -36.03 18.19 -48.65
CA THR A 53 -37.03 18.74 -49.58
C THR A 53 -37.63 17.54 -50.32
N ASP A 54 -38.78 17.03 -49.86
CA ASP A 54 -39.97 16.88 -50.71
C ASP A 54 -41.08 16.04 -50.09
N ILE A 55 -42.27 16.39 -50.53
CA ILE A 55 -43.60 16.00 -50.08
C ILE A 55 -43.94 14.64 -50.72
N HIS A 56 -44.30 13.62 -49.95
CA HIS A 56 -44.71 12.32 -50.51
C HIS A 56 -46.15 11.95 -50.11
N THR A 57 -46.97 11.83 -51.15
CA THR A 57 -48.38 11.41 -51.12
C THR A 57 -48.51 9.89 -50.91
N PRO A 58 -49.48 9.42 -50.10
CA PRO A 58 -49.68 7.99 -49.85
C PRO A 58 -50.36 7.29 -51.04
N THR A 59 -49.85 6.11 -51.43
CA THR A 59 -50.50 5.21 -52.39
C THR A 59 -50.94 3.90 -51.71
N VAL A 60 -52.12 3.39 -52.08
CA VAL A 60 -52.80 2.25 -51.44
C VAL A 60 -52.52 0.95 -52.20
N GLY A 61 -52.14 -0.12 -51.51
CA GLY A 61 -51.96 -1.46 -52.09
C GLY A 61 -53.26 -2.28 -52.15
N GLU A 62 -53.29 -3.35 -52.96
CA GLU A 62 -54.46 -4.18 -53.33
C GLU A 62 -55.29 -4.79 -52.18
N LEU A 63 -54.85 -4.71 -50.92
CA LEU A 63 -55.58 -5.21 -49.74
C LEU A 63 -56.04 -4.10 -48.77
N GLY A 64 -55.99 -2.83 -49.19
CA GLY A 64 -56.61 -1.71 -48.44
C GLY A 64 -55.88 -1.26 -47.17
N ALA A 65 -54.69 -1.78 -46.86
CA ALA A 65 -53.87 -1.31 -45.75
C ALA A 65 -52.87 -0.24 -46.20
N THR A 66 -52.79 0.88 -45.49
CA THR A 66 -51.78 1.92 -45.69
C THR A 66 -50.40 1.38 -45.32
N GLN A 67 -49.60 1.05 -46.33
CA GLN A 67 -48.20 0.66 -46.17
C GLN A 67 -47.31 1.91 -46.18
N LEU A 68 -46.60 2.15 -45.09
CA LEU A 68 -45.39 2.97 -45.11
C LEU A 68 -44.36 2.23 -46.00
N PRO A 69 -43.78 2.86 -47.03
CA PRO A 69 -42.82 2.19 -47.88
C PRO A 69 -41.60 1.76 -47.05
N SER A 70 -41.15 0.52 -47.28
CA SER A 70 -39.87 0.02 -46.77
C SER A 70 -38.75 0.96 -47.19
N THR A 71 -38.17 1.69 -46.24
CA THR A 71 -37.07 2.64 -46.46
C THR A 71 -35.69 1.98 -46.59
N PHE A 72 -35.60 0.65 -46.80
CA PHE A 72 -34.29 0.00 -46.83
C PHE A 72 -34.18 -1.02 -47.97
N SER A 73 -33.56 -0.57 -49.06
CA SER A 73 -32.92 -1.47 -50.01
C SER A 73 -31.55 -1.84 -49.44
N GLU A 74 -31.40 -3.08 -48.95
CA GLU A 74 -30.15 -3.66 -48.44
C GLU A 74 -29.00 -3.76 -49.49
N LYS A 75 -29.13 -3.14 -50.67
CA LYS A 75 -28.26 -3.46 -51.81
C LYS A 75 -27.23 -2.40 -52.23
N LYS A 76 -27.15 -1.24 -51.58
CA LYS A 76 -26.11 -0.23 -51.92
C LYS A 76 -25.72 0.65 -50.72
N LEU A 77 -24.96 0.10 -49.77
CA LEU A 77 -24.13 0.91 -48.86
C LEU A 77 -22.70 0.90 -49.39
N THR A 78 -22.13 2.09 -49.61
CA THR A 78 -20.73 2.21 -50.03
C THR A 78 -19.81 1.61 -48.94
N PRO A 79 -18.64 1.03 -49.28
CA PRO A 79 -17.73 0.42 -48.31
C PRO A 79 -17.39 1.35 -47.13
N THR A 80 -17.33 2.66 -47.39
CA THR A 80 -17.13 3.73 -46.42
C THR A 80 -18.30 3.90 -45.45
N GLU A 81 -19.55 3.85 -45.89
CA GLU A 81 -20.73 3.95 -45.00
C GLU A 81 -20.86 2.75 -44.05
N ARG A 82 -20.41 1.56 -44.47
CA ARG A 82 -20.36 0.38 -43.60
C ARG A 82 -19.33 0.52 -42.49
N VAL A 83 -18.16 1.10 -42.78
CA VAL A 83 -17.12 1.38 -41.79
C VAL A 83 -17.60 2.45 -40.80
N ILE A 84 -18.23 3.52 -41.28
CA ILE A 84 -18.75 4.60 -40.43
C ILE A 84 -19.84 4.06 -39.48
N ARG A 85 -20.76 3.22 -39.98
CA ARG A 85 -21.75 2.57 -39.10
C ARG A 85 -21.12 1.59 -38.11
N GLY A 86 -20.06 0.89 -38.50
CA GLY A 86 -19.28 0.05 -37.58
C GLY A 86 -18.66 0.86 -36.44
N LEU A 87 -17.96 1.95 -36.79
CA LEU A 87 -17.33 2.85 -35.81
C LEU A 87 -18.34 3.56 -34.89
N MET A 88 -19.52 3.92 -35.41
CA MET A 88 -20.61 4.46 -34.61
C MET A 88 -21.12 3.43 -33.59
N ARG A 89 -21.28 2.17 -33.99
CA ARG A 89 -21.73 1.09 -33.11
C ARG A 89 -20.66 0.71 -32.07
N ASP A 90 -19.40 0.71 -32.46
CA ASP A 90 -18.27 0.48 -31.54
C ASP A 90 -18.15 1.63 -30.53
N LYS A 91 -18.37 2.88 -30.95
CA LYS A 91 -18.45 4.03 -30.04
C LYS A 91 -19.58 3.88 -29.03
N GLU A 92 -20.78 3.48 -29.46
CA GLU A 92 -21.91 3.25 -28.56
C GLU A 92 -21.63 2.12 -27.56
N ASN A 93 -21.02 1.02 -28.01
CA ASN A 93 -20.58 -0.07 -27.13
C ASN A 93 -19.52 0.40 -26.12
N LEU A 94 -18.51 1.16 -26.56
CA LEU A 94 -17.47 1.70 -25.68
C LEU A 94 -18.03 2.67 -24.64
N LEU A 95 -19.03 3.49 -25.02
CA LEU A 95 -19.72 4.36 -24.07
C LEU A 95 -20.53 3.56 -23.04
N ALA A 96 -21.18 2.47 -23.46
CA ALA A 96 -21.89 1.58 -22.54
C ALA A 96 -20.93 0.85 -21.58
N GLU A 97 -19.79 0.35 -22.08
CA GLU A 97 -18.74 -0.26 -21.25
C GLU A 97 -18.12 0.73 -20.26
N GLN A 98 -17.88 1.97 -20.70
CA GLN A 98 -17.39 3.05 -19.84
C GLN A 98 -18.37 3.33 -18.69
N GLN A 99 -19.67 3.39 -19.00
CA GLN A 99 -20.71 3.60 -18.00
C GLN A 99 -20.72 2.47 -16.96
N VAL A 100 -20.67 1.21 -17.43
CA VAL A 100 -20.61 0.03 -16.56
C VAL A 100 -19.36 0.03 -15.67
N LEU A 101 -18.21 0.42 -16.21
CA LEU A 101 -16.97 0.53 -15.43
C LEU A 101 -17.05 1.65 -14.39
N GLN A 102 -17.67 2.78 -14.71
CA GLN A 102 -17.91 3.86 -13.73
C GLN A 102 -18.85 3.41 -12.61
N ASP A 103 -19.91 2.67 -12.94
CA ASP A 103 -20.83 2.11 -11.96
C ASP A 103 -20.13 1.08 -11.06
N GLN A 104 -19.22 0.27 -11.61
CA GLN A 104 -18.40 -0.65 -10.82
C GLN A 104 -17.41 0.08 -9.90
N ILE A 105 -16.76 1.14 -10.39
CA ILE A 105 -15.83 1.95 -9.59
C ILE A 105 -16.58 2.60 -8.42
N THR A 106 -17.76 3.17 -8.67
CA THR A 106 -18.55 3.80 -7.62
C THR A 106 -19.05 2.77 -6.60
N ALA A 107 -19.50 1.58 -7.04
CA ALA A 107 -19.86 0.50 -6.14
C ALA A 107 -18.68 0.01 -5.28
N LEU A 108 -17.50 -0.15 -5.87
CA LEU A 108 -16.27 -0.53 -5.16
C LEU A 108 -15.83 0.54 -4.17
N GLN A 109 -15.88 1.82 -4.55
CA GLN A 109 -15.61 2.93 -3.64
C GLN A 109 -16.56 2.90 -2.44
N GLN A 110 -17.84 2.63 -2.66
CA GLN A 110 -18.82 2.55 -1.60
C GLN A 110 -18.55 1.36 -0.65
N GLN A 111 -18.17 0.20 -1.17
CA GLN A 111 -17.76 -0.95 -0.36
C GLN A 111 -16.50 -0.67 0.45
N VAL A 112 -15.51 0.02 -0.13
CA VAL A 112 -14.30 0.43 0.60
C VAL A 112 -14.66 1.36 1.75
N THR A 113 -15.51 2.37 1.52
CA THR A 113 -15.94 3.28 2.59
C THR A 113 -16.72 2.56 3.69
N GLU A 114 -17.60 1.60 3.33
CA GLU A 114 -18.34 0.81 4.31
C GLU A 114 -17.40 -0.06 5.16
N LEU A 115 -16.40 -0.69 4.55
CA LEU A 115 -15.40 -1.49 5.26
C LEU A 115 -14.50 -0.62 6.16
N GLU A 116 -14.13 0.57 5.72
CA GLU A 116 -13.37 1.53 6.52
C GLU A 116 -14.19 2.01 7.72
N ASP A 117 -15.47 2.30 7.53
CA ASP A 117 -16.39 2.69 8.61
C ASP A 117 -16.64 1.54 9.58
N TYR A 118 -16.85 0.32 9.09
CA TYR A 118 -16.97 -0.88 9.91
C TYR A 118 -15.70 -1.10 10.74
N LYS A 119 -14.52 -0.94 10.13
CA LYS A 119 -13.23 -1.04 10.83
C LYS A 119 -13.13 0.04 11.91
N ARG A 120 -13.45 1.29 11.60
CA ARG A 120 -13.38 2.41 12.55
C ARG A 120 -14.33 2.23 13.75
N LEU A 121 -15.57 1.80 13.51
CA LEU A 121 -16.56 1.60 14.57
C LEU A 121 -16.21 0.40 15.46
N ASN A 122 -15.65 -0.67 14.88
CA ASN A 122 -15.31 -1.87 15.65
C ASN A 122 -13.92 -1.84 16.28
N GLN A 123 -13.03 -0.94 15.84
CA GLN A 123 -11.69 -0.77 16.44
C GLN A 123 -11.76 -0.45 17.95
N HIS A 124 -12.79 0.28 18.40
CA HIS A 124 -12.97 0.58 19.83
C HIS A 124 -13.31 -0.66 20.68
N PHE A 125 -13.86 -1.71 20.06
CA PHE A 125 -14.24 -2.95 20.73
C PHE A 125 -13.36 -4.13 20.33
N ALA A 126 -12.44 -3.91 19.38
CA ALA A 126 -11.50 -4.92 18.96
C ALA A 126 -10.45 -5.15 20.07
N PRO A 127 -10.12 -6.41 20.41
CA PRO A 127 -8.93 -6.66 21.21
C PRO A 127 -7.72 -6.05 20.50
N SER A 128 -6.75 -5.56 21.28
CA SER A 128 -5.52 -4.96 20.75
C SER A 128 -4.91 -5.86 19.66
N THR A 129 -4.44 -5.24 18.58
CA THR A 129 -3.79 -6.02 17.54
C THR A 129 -2.54 -6.66 18.10
N PHE A 130 -2.12 -7.80 17.57
CA PHE A 130 -0.91 -8.48 18.05
C PHE A 130 0.33 -7.55 18.01
N ASN A 131 0.39 -6.62 17.06
CA ASN A 131 1.48 -5.64 17.00
C ASN A 131 1.40 -4.58 18.10
N GLU A 132 0.19 -4.14 18.48
CA GLU A 132 -0.02 -3.26 19.63
C GLU A 132 0.34 -3.95 20.94
N GLU A 133 -0.05 -5.22 21.12
CA GLU A 133 0.33 -6.03 22.29
C GLU A 133 1.85 -6.16 22.42
N LEU A 134 2.56 -6.35 21.30
CA LEU A 134 4.01 -6.39 21.29
C LEU A 134 4.65 -5.04 21.64
N ALA A 135 4.09 -3.94 21.14
CA ALA A 135 4.58 -2.59 21.46
C ALA A 135 4.37 -2.25 22.95
N GLU A 136 3.20 -2.61 23.48
CA GLU A 136 2.88 -2.50 24.91
C GLU A 136 3.83 -3.35 25.75
N THR A 137 4.03 -4.62 25.37
CA THR A 137 4.97 -5.53 26.04
C THR A 137 6.38 -4.96 26.07
N LYS A 138 6.88 -4.41 24.95
CA LYS A 138 8.19 -3.75 24.90
C LYS A 138 8.27 -2.59 25.88
N SER A 139 7.24 -1.75 25.93
CA SER A 139 7.19 -0.59 26.83
C SER A 139 7.18 -1.02 28.30
N ILE A 140 6.35 -2.00 28.65
CA ILE A 140 6.27 -2.57 30.01
C ILE A 140 7.63 -3.15 30.39
N LEU A 141 8.22 -3.99 29.52
CA LEU A 141 9.51 -4.64 29.77
C LEU A 141 10.61 -3.60 29.96
N LYS A 142 10.71 -2.60 29.08
CA LYS A 142 11.70 -1.52 29.23
C LYS A 142 11.53 -0.79 30.56
N SER A 143 10.30 -0.42 30.93
CA SER A 143 10.02 0.27 32.19
C SER A 143 10.31 -0.61 33.41
N SER A 144 10.11 -1.92 33.29
CA SER A 144 10.40 -2.90 34.34
C SER A 144 11.90 -3.01 34.55
N LEU A 145 12.66 -3.21 33.45
CA LEU A 145 14.12 -3.28 33.47
C LEU A 145 14.73 -2.02 34.10
N ALA A 146 14.30 -0.83 33.67
CA ALA A 146 14.82 0.44 34.18
C ALA A 146 14.58 0.69 35.67
N ARG A 147 13.66 -0.05 36.31
CA ARG A 147 13.39 0.05 37.76
C ARG A 147 14.19 -0.95 38.59
N MET A 148 14.82 -1.94 37.96
CA MET A 148 15.57 -2.99 38.65
C MET A 148 17.00 -2.52 38.94
N PRO A 149 17.58 -2.87 40.09
CA PRO A 149 18.95 -2.46 40.45
C PRO A 149 20.00 -3.03 39.49
N GLU A 150 19.71 -4.19 38.87
CA GLU A 150 20.55 -4.81 37.84
C GLU A 150 20.68 -3.96 36.56
N SER A 151 19.86 -2.91 36.41
CA SER A 151 19.91 -2.00 35.25
C SER A 151 20.98 -0.91 35.33
N GLU A 152 21.56 -0.67 36.51
CA GLU A 152 22.58 0.38 36.72
C GLU A 152 23.74 0.40 35.72
N PRO A 153 24.32 -0.74 35.28
CA PRO A 153 25.43 -0.73 34.32
C PRO A 153 24.98 -0.51 32.85
N PHE A 154 23.67 -0.48 32.56
CA PHE A 154 23.16 -0.45 31.20
C PHE A 154 22.61 0.93 30.81
N ASP A 155 23.11 1.45 29.69
CA ASP A 155 22.57 2.68 29.08
C ASP A 155 21.15 2.45 28.51
N ASN A 156 20.43 3.55 28.24
CA ASN A 156 19.07 3.46 27.69
C ASN A 156 19.00 2.71 26.35
N THR A 157 20.02 2.81 25.49
CA THR A 157 20.10 2.04 24.24
C THR A 157 20.16 0.54 24.49
N ARG A 158 20.92 0.12 25.51
CA ARG A 158 21.00 -1.28 25.93
C ARG A 158 19.69 -1.75 26.54
N LEU A 159 19.04 -0.94 27.37
CA LEU A 159 17.70 -1.26 27.88
C LEU A 159 16.68 -1.41 26.73
N ASP A 160 16.76 -0.56 25.70
CA ASP A 160 15.92 -0.68 24.49
C ASP A 160 16.19 -1.97 23.73
N LEU A 161 17.46 -2.38 23.63
CA LEU A 161 17.89 -3.61 22.98
C LEU A 161 17.41 -4.84 23.77
N MET A 162 17.66 -4.87 25.07
CA MET A 162 17.20 -5.94 25.98
C MET A 162 15.67 -6.10 25.92
N ALA A 163 14.94 -4.99 25.92
CA ALA A 163 13.49 -5.01 25.77
C ALA A 163 13.04 -5.51 24.39
N ALA A 164 13.75 -5.14 23.31
CA ALA A 164 13.49 -5.65 21.97
C ALA A 164 13.74 -7.17 21.88
N ALA A 165 14.82 -7.66 22.47
CA ALA A 165 15.15 -9.09 22.51
C ALA A 165 14.09 -9.90 23.28
N GLY A 166 13.69 -9.44 24.47
CA GLY A 166 12.62 -10.09 25.23
C GLY A 166 11.28 -10.10 24.49
N THR A 167 10.95 -8.99 23.81
CA THR A 167 9.72 -8.90 22.98
C THR A 167 9.77 -9.84 21.78
N LEU A 168 10.94 -10.10 21.20
CA LEU A 168 11.11 -11.05 20.11
C LEU A 168 10.84 -12.49 20.57
N GLU A 169 11.37 -12.90 21.72
CA GLU A 169 11.08 -14.23 22.28
C GLU A 169 9.61 -14.37 22.68
N TYR A 170 9.03 -13.32 23.27
CA TYR A 170 7.59 -13.29 23.54
C TYR A 170 6.77 -13.46 22.25
N ARG A 171 7.15 -12.74 21.17
CA ARG A 171 6.53 -12.90 19.85
C ARG A 171 6.61 -14.34 19.35
N ARG A 172 7.77 -14.99 19.48
CA ARG A 172 7.99 -16.39 19.08
C ARG A 172 7.10 -17.34 19.89
N PHE A 173 7.08 -17.15 21.22
CA PHE A 173 6.31 -17.97 22.13
C PHE A 173 4.80 -17.84 21.90
N VAL A 174 4.28 -16.60 21.80
CA VAL A 174 2.85 -16.38 21.51
C VAL A 174 2.49 -16.93 20.14
N ARG A 175 3.35 -16.77 19.12
CA ARG A 175 3.13 -17.34 17.78
C ARG A 175 3.04 -18.87 17.81
N ALA A 176 3.84 -19.53 18.63
CA ALA A 176 3.80 -20.99 18.80
C ALA A 176 2.57 -21.46 19.58
N ASN A 177 2.06 -20.65 20.52
CA ASN A 177 1.02 -21.06 21.48
C ASN A 177 -0.28 -20.23 21.36
N ARG A 178 -0.59 -19.68 20.18
CA ARG A 178 -1.61 -18.63 19.91
C ARG A 178 -3.02 -18.87 20.46
N LEU A 179 -3.34 -20.07 20.95
CA LEU A 179 -4.67 -20.47 21.43
C LEU A 179 -4.71 -20.86 22.92
N MET A 180 -3.57 -20.83 23.65
CA MET A 180 -3.47 -21.38 25.01
C MET A 180 -3.13 -20.34 26.10
N LEU A 181 -2.92 -19.07 25.72
CA LEU A 181 -2.44 -18.04 26.65
C LEU A 181 -3.56 -17.13 27.15
N GLU A 182 -4.06 -17.43 28.34
CA GLU A 182 -4.92 -16.53 29.10
C GLU A 182 -4.15 -15.30 29.63
N ARG A 183 -4.87 -14.21 29.94
CA ARG A 183 -4.29 -12.97 30.47
C ARG A 183 -3.34 -13.15 31.68
N PRO A 184 -3.64 -13.96 32.72
CA PRO A 184 -2.74 -14.12 33.85
C PRO A 184 -1.38 -14.74 33.45
N HIS A 185 -1.37 -15.71 32.55
CA HIS A 185 -0.12 -16.31 32.07
C HIS A 185 0.74 -15.29 31.32
N LYS A 186 0.12 -14.39 30.54
CA LYS A 186 0.85 -13.32 29.85
C LYS A 186 1.54 -12.38 30.83
N VAL A 187 0.89 -12.02 31.94
CA VAL A 187 1.47 -11.13 32.97
C VAL A 187 2.70 -11.78 33.61
N VAL A 188 2.59 -13.04 34.03
CA VAL A 188 3.72 -13.80 34.61
C VAL A 188 4.90 -13.84 33.64
N ILE A 189 4.64 -14.12 32.36
CA ILE A 189 5.71 -14.14 31.34
C ILE A 189 6.39 -12.77 31.24
N ILE A 190 5.60 -11.70 31.12
CA ILE A 190 6.13 -10.35 30.86
C ILE A 190 6.85 -9.78 32.09
N GLU A 191 6.33 -10.00 33.29
CA GLU A 191 6.82 -9.36 34.51
C GLU A 191 7.88 -10.21 35.25
N GLU A 192 7.82 -11.54 35.14
CA GLU A 192 8.72 -12.43 35.90
C GLU A 192 9.77 -13.09 35.03
N LEU A 193 9.39 -13.61 33.85
CA LEU A 193 10.29 -14.43 33.02
C LEU A 193 11.12 -13.63 32.02
N LEU A 194 10.49 -12.67 31.32
CA LEU A 194 11.17 -11.87 30.30
C LEU A 194 12.29 -10.97 30.86
N PRO A 195 12.19 -10.37 32.07
CA PRO A 195 13.28 -9.55 32.59
C PRO A 195 14.58 -10.34 32.80
N ALA A 196 14.50 -11.55 33.37
CA ALA A 196 15.66 -12.40 33.57
C ALA A 196 16.35 -12.76 32.24
N TYR A 197 15.55 -13.10 31.22
CA TYR A 197 16.07 -13.31 29.87
C TYR A 197 16.73 -12.05 29.29
N ALA A 198 16.08 -10.90 29.44
CA ALA A 198 16.57 -9.63 28.92
C ALA A 198 17.91 -9.22 29.56
N PHE A 199 18.11 -9.44 30.87
CA PHE A 199 19.42 -9.25 31.53
C PHE A 199 20.50 -10.21 31.02
N CYS A 200 20.17 -11.49 30.83
CA CYS A 200 21.10 -12.43 30.23
C CYS A 200 21.55 -11.98 28.83
N VAL A 201 20.61 -11.49 28.02
CA VAL A 201 20.92 -10.97 26.68
C VAL A 201 21.78 -9.70 26.77
N GLY A 202 21.48 -8.78 27.68
CA GLY A 202 22.31 -7.58 27.91
C GLY A 202 23.78 -7.93 28.16
N ASN A 203 24.03 -8.89 29.04
CA ASN A 203 25.38 -9.39 29.33
C ASN A 203 25.99 -10.15 28.13
N ALA A 204 25.19 -10.88 27.36
CA ALA A 204 25.68 -11.57 26.17
C ALA A 204 26.11 -10.59 25.07
N ILE A 205 25.43 -9.45 24.96
CA ILE A 205 25.74 -8.42 23.95
C ILE A 205 27.06 -7.72 24.27
N ASP A 206 27.41 -7.57 25.55
CA ASP A 206 28.75 -7.11 25.94
C ASP A 206 29.88 -7.97 25.36
N LEU A 207 29.60 -9.26 25.10
CA LEU A 207 30.56 -10.17 24.48
C LEU A 207 30.43 -10.21 22.95
N ALA A 208 29.25 -9.94 22.40
CA ALA A 208 28.96 -10.05 20.98
C ALA A 208 29.28 -8.76 20.19
N ALA A 209 28.97 -7.59 20.76
CA ALA A 209 29.11 -6.30 20.10
C ALA A 209 30.39 -5.59 20.53
N ASN A 210 31.23 -5.24 19.56
CA ASN A 210 32.51 -4.58 19.80
C ASN A 210 32.39 -3.05 19.78
N ASN A 211 31.31 -2.52 19.21
CA ASN A 211 31.11 -1.09 19.02
C ASN A 211 29.62 -0.73 18.98
N ALA A 212 29.33 0.56 19.14
CA ALA A 212 27.95 1.09 19.15
C ALA A 212 27.20 0.88 17.81
N ALA A 213 27.90 0.75 16.68
CA ALA A 213 27.25 0.48 15.40
C ALA A 213 26.72 -0.96 15.34
N GLU A 214 27.46 -1.92 15.89
CA GLU A 214 27.01 -3.31 16.06
C GLU A 214 25.83 -3.39 17.03
N GLU A 215 25.86 -2.66 18.16
CA GLU A 215 24.71 -2.58 19.07
C GLU A 215 23.44 -2.06 18.38
N GLN A 216 23.57 -1.07 17.49
CA GLN A 216 22.43 -0.56 16.71
C GLN A 216 21.90 -1.60 15.71
N LEU A 217 22.80 -2.32 15.01
CA LEU A 217 22.41 -3.41 14.11
C LEU A 217 21.66 -4.52 14.87
N LEU A 218 22.12 -4.85 16.08
CA LEU A 218 21.45 -5.79 16.97
C LEU A 218 20.06 -5.28 17.35
N LEU A 219 19.93 -4.02 17.76
CA LEU A 219 18.64 -3.41 18.11
C LEU A 219 17.64 -3.48 16.95
N ASP A 220 18.10 -3.17 15.73
CA ASP A 220 17.28 -3.22 14.52
C ASP A 220 16.87 -4.67 14.20
N TRP A 221 17.79 -5.62 14.31
CA TRP A 221 17.51 -7.05 14.12
C TRP A 221 16.55 -7.62 15.17
N PHE A 222 16.72 -7.30 16.46
CA PHE A 222 15.81 -7.75 17.51
C PHE A 222 14.40 -7.16 17.33
N SER A 223 14.30 -5.92 16.85
CA SER A 223 13.01 -5.29 16.57
C SER A 223 12.31 -5.92 15.36
N SER A 224 13.06 -6.14 14.27
CA SER A 224 12.56 -6.67 12.99
C SER A 224 13.59 -7.58 12.30
N PRO A 225 13.64 -8.88 12.65
CA PRO A 225 14.66 -9.80 12.14
C PRO A 225 14.53 -10.05 10.63
N ASP A 226 13.31 -9.98 10.09
CA ASP A 226 13.04 -10.18 8.65
C ASP A 226 13.47 -8.98 7.79
N GLY A 227 13.63 -7.80 8.40
CA GLY A 227 13.91 -6.54 7.70
C GLY A 227 15.36 -6.06 7.78
N SER A 228 16.15 -6.58 8.72
CA SER A 228 17.52 -6.14 8.98
C SER A 228 18.46 -7.33 9.19
N PRO A 229 19.00 -7.94 8.12
CA PRO A 229 19.91 -9.07 8.26
C PRO A 229 21.22 -8.65 8.93
N LEU A 230 21.77 -9.52 9.78
CA LEU A 230 23.03 -9.28 10.47
C LEU A 230 24.23 -9.66 9.60
N PRO A 231 25.39 -9.01 9.80
CA PRO A 231 26.65 -9.51 9.26
C PRO A 231 26.98 -10.91 9.80
N ALA A 232 27.54 -11.78 8.95
CA ALA A 232 27.76 -13.20 9.27
C ALA A 232 28.59 -13.45 10.54
N ALA A 233 29.55 -12.58 10.86
CA ALA A 233 30.35 -12.68 12.09
C ALA A 233 29.48 -12.44 13.34
N LEU A 234 28.74 -11.33 13.36
CA LEU A 234 27.86 -10.96 14.46
C LEU A 234 26.72 -11.97 14.65
N GLU A 235 26.20 -12.52 13.54
CA GLU A 235 25.22 -13.60 13.58
C GLU A 235 25.80 -14.89 14.21
N ALA A 236 27.03 -15.27 13.86
CA ALA A 236 27.69 -16.44 14.44
C ALA A 236 27.92 -16.29 15.95
N ASP A 237 28.32 -15.10 16.40
CA ASP A 237 28.53 -14.79 17.81
C ASP A 237 27.20 -14.87 18.58
N LEU A 238 26.13 -14.25 18.08
CA LEU A 238 24.80 -14.35 18.67
C LEU A 238 24.27 -15.78 18.71
N ASN A 239 24.46 -16.55 17.64
CA ASN A 239 24.03 -17.95 17.58
C ASN A 239 24.75 -18.83 18.60
N THR A 240 25.93 -18.42 19.06
CA THR A 240 26.68 -19.10 20.12
C THR A 240 26.18 -18.68 21.51
N LEU A 241 25.85 -17.40 21.70
CA LEU A 241 25.55 -16.82 23.02
C LEU A 241 24.07 -16.89 23.40
N LEU A 242 23.15 -16.61 22.47
CA LEU A 242 21.71 -16.56 22.75
C LEU A 242 21.10 -17.87 23.25
N PRO A 243 21.52 -19.07 22.79
CA PRO A 243 20.96 -20.32 23.28
C PRO A 243 21.09 -20.50 24.80
N ALA A 244 22.19 -20.01 25.40
CA ALA A 244 22.40 -20.08 26.84
C ALA A 244 21.34 -19.27 27.61
N CYS A 245 20.93 -18.12 27.08
CA CYS A 245 19.85 -17.30 27.66
C CYS A 245 18.45 -17.85 27.35
N GLN A 246 18.27 -18.47 26.18
CA GLN A 246 16.97 -19.00 25.76
C GLN A 246 16.58 -20.28 26.52
N HIS A 247 17.54 -21.12 26.91
CA HIS A 247 17.27 -22.37 27.61
C HIS A 247 16.46 -22.19 28.91
N PRO A 248 16.92 -21.39 29.89
CA PRO A 248 16.18 -21.21 31.15
C PRO A 248 14.81 -20.57 30.92
N LEU A 249 14.71 -19.65 29.96
CA LEU A 249 13.44 -19.04 29.59
C LEU A 249 12.46 -20.11 29.06
N ARG A 250 12.91 -21.00 28.17
CA ARG A 250 12.06 -22.06 27.60
C ARG A 250 11.61 -23.06 28.66
N GLU A 251 12.49 -23.43 29.59
CA GLU A 251 12.13 -24.31 30.71
C GLU A 251 11.07 -23.66 31.60
N ALA A 252 11.25 -22.39 31.97
CA ALA A 252 10.26 -21.66 32.77
C ALA A 252 8.93 -21.50 32.01
N LEU A 253 8.98 -21.20 30.71
CA LEU A 253 7.78 -21.07 29.88
C LEU A 253 6.99 -22.38 29.80
N GLN A 254 7.67 -23.53 29.70
CA GLN A 254 7.03 -24.85 29.71
C GLN A 254 6.31 -25.14 31.03
N GLN A 255 6.86 -24.70 32.16
CA GLN A 255 6.24 -24.85 33.47
C GLN A 255 5.01 -23.93 33.65
N THR A 256 5.01 -22.76 33.02
CA THR A 256 3.89 -21.81 33.07
C THR A 256 2.74 -22.13 32.11
N LEU A 257 2.94 -23.02 31.14
CA LEU A 257 1.87 -23.51 30.30
C LEU A 257 1.01 -24.50 31.11
N PRO A 258 -0.34 -24.41 31.04
CA PRO A 258 -1.17 -25.43 31.65
C PRO A 258 -0.82 -26.79 31.03
N GLU A 259 -0.59 -27.80 31.87
CA GLU A 259 -0.46 -29.20 31.43
C GLU A 259 -1.72 -29.56 30.62
N THR A 260 -1.62 -29.46 29.30
CA THR A 260 -2.67 -29.97 28.43
C THR A 260 -2.47 -31.48 28.35
N VAL A 261 -3.11 -32.16 29.31
CA VAL A 261 -3.64 -33.54 29.23
C VAL A 261 -2.93 -34.42 28.19
N GLY A 262 -1.81 -34.98 28.61
CA GLY A 262 -1.15 -36.13 27.99
C GLY A 262 -1.48 -37.45 28.69
N GLN A 263 -2.70 -37.58 29.23
CA GLN A 263 -3.28 -38.86 29.60
C GLN A 263 -4.57 -39.05 28.81
N ASN A 264 -4.44 -39.62 27.61
CA ASN A 264 -5.41 -40.51 26.97
C ASN A 264 -4.66 -41.38 25.95
#